data_AF-A0A8H7ZZV3-F1
#
_entry.id   AF-A0A8H7ZZV3-F1
#
_cell.length_a   1.000
_cell.length_b   1.000
_cell.length_c   1.000
_cell.angle_alpha   90.00
_cell.angle_beta   90.00
_cell.angle_gamma   90.00
#
_symmetry.space_group_name_H-M   'P 1'
#
loop_
_entity.id
_entity.type
_entity.pdbx_description
1 polymer ?
#
loop_
_entity_poly.entity_id
_entity_poly.type
_entity_poly.pdbx_seq_one_letter_code
_entity_poly.pdbx_strand_id
1 'polypeptide(L)'
;MSAVRWRRDNRYAAVAERKDCKDSVSIYDCHDWTMVKHLRLRKNFPVETVDLEDMAWSPDGRFIAIWDTAVNVGFRPWPRI
;
A
#
# COMPACT_ATOMS: atom_id res chain seq x y z
N MET A 1 -9.11 -2.75 1.33
CA MET A 1 -8.70 -2.99 -0.07
C MET A 1 -7.77 -4.19 -0.11
N SER A 2 -7.82 -4.96 -1.20
CA SER A 2 -6.76 -5.91 -1.55
C SER A 2 -6.25 -5.60 -2.97
N ALA A 3 -4.93 -5.48 -3.11
CA ALA A 3 -4.28 -5.25 -4.40
C ALA A 3 -3.13 -6.26 -4.58
N VAL A 4 -2.89 -6.68 -5.81
CA VAL A 4 -1.75 -7.54 -6.16
C VAL A 4 -0.94 -6.89 -7.29
N ARG A 5 0.39 -6.92 -7.14
CA ARG A 5 1.32 -6.44 -8.16
C ARG A 5 2.46 -7.43 -8.32
N TRP A 6 2.72 -7.78 -9.57
CA TRP A 6 3.78 -8.69 -9.95
C TRP A 6 5.06 -7.91 -10.23
N ARG A 7 6.19 -8.44 -9.75
CA ARG A 7 7.49 -7.99 -10.21
C ARG A 7 7.67 -8.38 -11.68
N ARG A 8 8.39 -7.58 -12.45
CA ARG A 8 8.54 -7.80 -13.91
C ARG A 8 9.08 -9.17 -14.32
N ASP A 9 9.85 -9.80 -13.44
CA ASP A 9 10.42 -11.13 -13.66
C ASP A 9 9.49 -12.28 -13.20
N ASN A 10 8.27 -11.97 -12.76
CA ASN A 10 7.26 -12.90 -12.25
C ASN A 10 7.72 -13.81 -11.09
N ARG A 11 8.87 -13.51 -10.47
CA ARG A 11 9.38 -14.27 -9.35
C ARG A 11 8.70 -13.88 -8.03
N TYR A 12 8.30 -12.62 -7.92
CA TYR A 12 7.70 -12.11 -6.69
C TYR A 12 6.35 -11.47 -6.95
N ALA A 13 5.41 -11.75 -6.06
CA ALA A 13 4.11 -11.08 -5.97
C ALA A 13 4.08 -10.24 -4.70
N ALA A 14 3.72 -8.97 -4.83
CA ALA A 14 3.38 -8.14 -3.69
C ALA A 14 1.85 -8.10 -3.53
N VAL A 15 1.39 -8.35 -2.31
CA VAL A 15 -0.02 -8.39 -1.93
C VAL A 15 -0.24 -7.34 -0.85
N ALA A 16 -1.10 -6.38 -1.13
CA ALA A 16 -1.59 -5.45 -0.13
C ALA A 16 -2.84 -6.02 0.53
N GLU A 17 -2.83 -6.08 1.86
CA GLU A 17 -3.92 -6.61 2.67
C GLU A 17 -4.24 -5.65 3.80
N ARG A 18 -5.55 -5.48 4.05
CA ARG A 18 -6.06 -4.79 5.22
C ARG A 18 -6.57 -5.81 6.23
N LYS A 19 -6.00 -5.81 7.43
CA LYS A 19 -6.48 -6.61 8.57
C LYS A 19 -6.61 -5.72 9.81
N ASP A 20 -7.75 -5.76 10.48
CA ASP A 20 -8.02 -4.98 11.70
C ASP A 20 -7.73 -3.46 11.54
N CYS A 21 -8.15 -2.88 10.40
CA CYS A 21 -7.92 -1.48 10.02
C CYS A 21 -6.43 -1.05 9.92
N LYS A 22 -5.55 -2.04 9.74
CA LYS A 22 -4.12 -1.85 9.48
C LYS A 22 -3.79 -2.40 8.10
N ASP A 23 -3.16 -1.59 7.29
CA ASP A 23 -2.66 -2.02 5.99
C ASP A 23 -1.27 -2.64 6.14
N SER A 24 -1.09 -3.74 5.43
CA SER A 24 0.15 -4.48 5.36
C SER A 24 0.43 -4.87 3.92
N VAL A 25 1.72 -4.98 3.59
CA VAL A 25 2.18 -5.47 2.30
C VAL A 25 3.01 -6.72 2.53
N SER A 26 2.56 -7.83 1.97
CA SER A 26 3.26 -9.11 1.99
C SER A 26 3.89 -9.37 0.62
N ILE A 27 5.13 -9.87 0.61
CA ILE A 27 5.84 -10.27 -0.60
C ILE A 27 5.97 -11.78 -0.59
N TYR A 28 5.51 -12.42 -1.67
CA TYR A 28 5.56 -13.87 -1.86
C TYR A 28 6.53 -14.22 -3.00
N ASP A 29 7.27 -15.31 -2.85
CA ASP A 29 7.97 -15.97 -3.96
C ASP A 29 6.95 -16.83 -4.73
N CYS A 30 6.84 -16.63 -6.03
CA CYS A 30 5.85 -17.31 -6.87
C CYS A 30 6.24 -18.75 -7.21
N HIS A 31 7.46 -19.17 -6.93
CA HIS A 31 7.90 -20.54 -7.17
C HIS A 31 7.24 -21.54 -6.22
N ASP A 32 7.17 -21.19 -4.93
CA ASP A 32 6.69 -22.05 -3.85
C ASP A 32 5.59 -21.39 -3.01
N TRP A 33 5.16 -20.17 -3.37
CA TRP A 33 4.18 -19.35 -2.65
C TRP A 33 4.57 -19.06 -1.20
N THR A 34 5.88 -19.08 -0.90
CA THR A 34 6.37 -18.73 0.43
C THR A 34 6.39 -17.23 0.65
N MET A 35 6.00 -16.81 1.85
CA MET A 35 6.05 -15.40 2.23
C MET A 35 7.49 -15.01 2.59
N VAL A 36 8.11 -14.19 1.73
CA VAL A 36 9.49 -13.72 1.90
C VAL A 36 9.56 -12.57 2.90
N LYS A 37 8.56 -11.66 2.86
CA LYS A 37 8.56 -10.48 3.70
C LYS A 37 7.16 -10.01 4.02
N HIS A 38 6.95 -9.57 5.26
CA HIS A 38 5.71 -8.94 5.70
C HIS A 38 6.02 -7.56 6.24
N LEU A 39 5.52 -6.52 5.56
CA LEU A 39 5.72 -5.12 5.90
C LEU A 39 4.44 -4.56 6.49
N ARG A 40 4.47 -4.21 7.78
CA ARG A 40 3.38 -3.46 8.41
C ARG A 40 3.56 -1.98 8.16
N LEU A 41 2.54 -1.33 7.62
CA LEU A 41 2.56 0.12 7.44
C LEU A 41 2.28 0.78 8.79
N ARG A 42 3.33 1.35 9.40
CA ARG A 42 3.18 2.09 10.67
C ARG A 42 2.53 3.44 10.38
N LYS A 43 1.36 3.66 10.98
CA LYS A 43 0.72 4.98 11.09
C LYS A 43 1.53 5.84 12.05
N ASN A 44 2.45 6.66 11.54
CA ASN A 44 3.08 7.73 12.33
C ASN A 44 2.54 9.13 11.96
N PHE A 45 1.41 9.18 11.23
CA PHE A 45 0.72 10.42 10.90
C PHE A 45 -0.59 10.51 11.71
N PRO A 46 -0.93 11.69 12.25
CA PRO A 46 -2.09 11.91 13.13
C PRO A 46 -3.44 11.86 12.39
N VAL A 47 -3.45 11.52 11.10
CA VAL A 47 -4.67 11.37 10.32
C VAL A 47 -5.11 9.91 10.43
N GLU A 48 -6.11 9.69 11.27
CA GLU A 48 -6.77 8.40 11.34
C GLU A 48 -7.39 8.10 9.98
N THR A 49 -7.06 6.92 9.45
CA THR A 49 -7.40 6.38 8.11
C THR A 49 -6.35 6.72 7.06
N VAL A 50 -5.40 5.79 6.92
CA VAL A 50 -4.57 5.64 5.74
C VAL A 50 -5.26 4.53 4.96
N ASP A 51 -5.86 4.84 3.82
CA ASP A 51 -6.55 3.88 2.96
C ASP A 51 -5.67 3.56 1.76
N LEU A 52 -4.71 2.64 1.95
CA LEU A 52 -3.80 2.25 0.89
C LEU A 52 -4.58 1.99 -0.40
N GLU A 53 -4.29 2.79 -1.43
CA GLU A 53 -5.05 2.86 -2.67
C GLU A 53 -4.45 1.92 -3.71
N ASP A 54 -3.12 1.91 -3.84
CA ASP A 54 -2.43 1.02 -4.74
C ASP A 54 -0.92 1.04 -4.47
N MET A 55 -0.19 0.25 -5.26
CA MET A 55 1.24 0.06 -5.16
C MET A 55 1.88 -0.20 -6.53
N ALA A 56 3.18 0.01 -6.62
CA ALA A 56 3.97 -0.27 -7.82
C ALA A 56 5.39 -0.73 -7.49
N TRP A 57 5.87 -1.75 -8.19
CA TRP A 57 7.26 -2.16 -8.13
C TRP A 57 8.15 -1.19 -8.90
N SER A 58 9.34 -0.93 -8.38
CA SER A 58 10.37 -0.24 -9.14
C SER A 58 10.76 -1.06 -10.39
N PRO A 59 11.19 -0.41 -11.49
CA PRO A 59 11.64 -1.09 -12.71
C PRO A 59 12.71 -2.15 -12.49
N ASP A 60 13.57 -1.95 -11.48
CA ASP A 60 14.65 -2.84 -11.07
C ASP A 60 14.24 -3.86 -9.98
N GLY A 61 13.00 -3.81 -9.49
CA GLY A 61 12.45 -4.74 -8.50
C GLY A 61 13.00 -4.60 -7.09
N ARG A 62 13.78 -3.56 -6.78
CA ARG A 62 14.40 -3.33 -5.46
C ARG A 62 13.51 -2.57 -4.48
N PHE A 63 12.55 -1.79 -4.98
CA PHE A 63 11.70 -0.93 -4.18
C PHE A 63 10.22 -1.13 -4.56
N ILE A 64 9.35 -0.74 -3.63
CA ILE A 64 7.90 -0.69 -3.84
C ILE A 64 7.43 0.69 -3.43
N ALA A 65 6.77 1.38 -4.33
CA ALA A 65 6.00 2.58 -4.03
C ALA A 65 4.60 2.17 -3.60
N ILE A 66 4.08 2.83 -2.56
CA ILE A 66 2.72 2.68 -2.04
C ILE A 66 2.13 4.07 -1.88
N TRP A 67 0.84 4.23 -2.16
CA TRP A 67 0.15 5.50 -1.97
C TRP A 67 -1.28 5.28 -1.49
N ASP A 68 -1.90 6.39 -1.09
CA ASP A 68 -3.22 6.47 -0.50
C ASP A 68 -4.10 7.36 -1.39
N THR A 69 -5.41 7.20 -1.26
CA THR A 69 -6.37 8.09 -1.89
C THR A 69 -6.33 9.43 -1.16
N ALA A 70 -6.33 10.53 -1.92
CA ALA A 70 -6.40 11.84 -1.31
C ALA A 70 -7.67 11.96 -0.44
N VAL A 71 -7.47 12.18 0.87
CA VAL A 71 -8.60 12.49 1.76
C VAL A 71 -9.26 13.76 1.25
N ASN A 72 -10.54 13.67 0.90
CA ASN A 72 -11.33 14.83 0.56
C ASN A 72 -11.54 15.66 1.83
N VAL A 73 -10.61 16.55 2.12
CA VAL A 73 -10.82 17.66 3.06
C VAL A 73 -11.81 18.58 2.39
N GLY A 74 -13.09 18.37 2.70
CA GLY A 74 -14.19 19.19 2.21
C GLY A 74 -13.78 20.65 2.28
N PHE A 75 -13.73 21.29 1.11
CA PHE A 75 -13.35 22.68 0.96
C PHE A 75 -14.31 23.49 1.84
N ARG A 76 -13.88 23.92 3.03
CA ARG A 76 -14.62 24.91 3.81
C ARG A 76 -14.29 26.25 3.19
N PRO A 77 -15.18 26.87 2.40
CA PRO A 77 -14.96 28.24 1.96
C PRO A 77 -14.79 29.09 3.22
N TRP A 78 -13.75 29.92 3.24
CA TRP A 78 -13.57 30.94 4.27
C TRP A 78 -14.88 31.72 4.46
N PRO A 79 -15.26 32.07 5.70
CA PRO A 79 -16.41 32.95 5.88
C PRO A 79 -16.10 34.24 5.12
N ARG A 80 -16.94 34.57 4.13
CA ARG A 80 -16.89 35.88 3.50
C ARG A 80 -17.31 36.87 4.58
N ILE A 81 -16.37 37.72 4.95
CA ILE A 81 -16.57 38.93 5.76
C ILE A 81 -17.54 39.86 5.03
#